data_AF-A0A955R4L4-F1
#
_entry.id   AF-A0A955R4L4-F1
#
_cell.length_a   1.000
_cell.length_b   1.000
_cell.length_c   1.000
_cell.angle_alpha   90.00
_cell.angle_beta   90.00
_cell.angle_gamma   90.00
#
_symmetry.space_group_name_H-M   'P 1'
#
loop_
_entity.id
_entity.type
_entity.pdbx_description
1 polymer ?
#
loop_
_entity_poly.entity_id
_entity_poly.type
_entity_poly.pdbx_seq_one_letter_code
_entity_poly.pdbx_strand_id
1 'polypeptide(L)'
;MSDDGEGLSDRQLSLLDGLREAERTGHPIDLRSLARRSGYTESSVRTYFTKRLEGVLVFRDEDGQWRARGALRCSEEEFARRMSQKAGAANDVLRTEEAWRAVVRKLLYEGQRRHYHLSREELELVEELTERDRERPRTDEVPIQPTLFKG
;
A
#
# COMPACT_ATOMS: atom_id res chain seq x y z
N MET A 1 -0.19 22.01 25.93
CA MET A 1 -1.46 21.27 26.03
C MET A 1 -1.38 20.13 25.06
N SER A 2 -1.72 18.93 25.53
CA SER A 2 -1.17 17.63 25.13
C SER A 2 -1.37 17.28 23.66
N ASP A 3 -0.25 16.94 23.02
CA ASP A 3 -0.16 16.18 21.78
C ASP A 3 -0.36 14.71 22.17
N ASP A 4 -1.62 14.27 22.23
CA ASP A 4 -1.96 12.88 22.52
C ASP A 4 -1.56 12.02 21.31
N GLY A 5 -0.30 11.58 21.31
CA GLY A 5 0.18 10.46 20.51
C GLY A 5 -0.57 9.19 20.90
N GLU A 6 -1.78 9.04 20.36
CA GLU A 6 -2.68 7.95 20.70
C GLU A 6 -2.15 6.66 20.08
N GLY A 7 -1.59 5.80 20.93
CA GLY A 7 -1.17 4.45 20.56
C GLY A 7 -2.34 3.60 20.06
N LEU A 8 -2.05 2.38 19.64
CA LEU A 8 -3.10 1.46 19.22
C LEU A 8 -4.03 1.14 20.41
N SER A 9 -5.34 1.13 20.15
CA SER A 9 -6.30 0.54 21.09
C SER A 9 -6.04 -0.96 21.26
N ASP A 10 -6.44 -1.55 22.40
CA ASP A 10 -6.29 -2.99 22.67
C ASP A 10 -6.86 -3.88 21.55
N ARG A 11 -7.96 -3.43 20.92
CA ARG A 11 -8.57 -4.13 19.78
C ARG A 11 -7.69 -4.10 18.54
N GLN A 12 -7.05 -2.96 18.27
CA GLN A 12 -6.13 -2.83 17.14
C GLN A 12 -4.82 -3.58 17.39
N LEU A 13 -4.29 -3.57 18.62
CA LEU A 13 -3.15 -4.40 19.01
C LEU A 13 -3.46 -5.88 18.79
N SER A 14 -4.61 -6.35 19.30
CA SER A 14 -5.06 -7.73 19.14
C SER A 14 -5.26 -8.12 17.67
N LEU A 15 -5.72 -7.18 16.83
CA LEU A 15 -5.83 -7.38 15.39
C LEU A 15 -4.44 -7.54 14.74
N LEU A 16 -3.50 -6.63 15.04
CA LEU A 16 -2.13 -6.67 14.53
C LEU A 16 -1.41 -7.96 14.94
N ASP A 17 -1.55 -8.38 16.20
CA ASP A 17 -0.95 -9.63 16.68
C ASP A 17 -1.56 -10.86 16.02
N GLY A 18 -2.86 -10.83 15.71
CA GLY A 18 -3.49 -11.87 14.90
C GLY A 18 -2.91 -11.96 13.48
N LEU A 19 -2.62 -10.82 12.85
CA LEU A 19 -1.98 -10.78 11.53
C LEU A 19 -0.52 -11.27 11.59
N ARG A 20 0.23 -10.87 12.61
CA ARG A 20 1.60 -11.32 12.85
C ARG A 20 1.67 -12.83 13.04
N GLU A 21 0.73 -13.40 13.79
CA GLU A 21 0.65 -14.84 14.00
C GLU A 21 0.30 -15.60 12.71
N ALA A 22 -0.65 -15.09 11.92
CA ALA A 22 -0.98 -15.68 10.63
C ALA A 22 0.22 -15.66 9.67
N GLU A 23 0.99 -14.57 9.62
CA GLU A 23 2.21 -14.50 8.82
C GLU A 23 3.29 -15.46 9.35
N ARG A 24 3.52 -15.50 10.67
CA ARG A 24 4.53 -16.38 11.31
C ARG A 24 4.27 -17.85 11.03
N THR A 25 3.00 -18.26 11.09
CA THR A 25 2.59 -19.66 10.90
C THR A 25 2.36 -20.00 9.42
N GLY A 26 2.31 -19.00 8.53
CA GLY A 26 1.98 -19.18 7.12
C GLY A 26 0.53 -19.60 6.84
N HIS A 27 -0.34 -19.64 7.86
CA HIS A 27 -1.72 -20.12 7.72
C HIS A 27 -2.63 -19.04 7.12
N PRO A 28 -3.72 -19.44 6.44
CA PRO A 28 -4.76 -18.51 6.02
C PRO A 28 -5.37 -17.79 7.23
N ILE A 29 -5.75 -16.53 7.04
CA ILE A 29 -6.44 -15.75 8.05
C ILE A 29 -7.90 -16.20 8.12
N ASP A 30 -8.28 -16.79 9.25
CA ASP A 30 -9.69 -16.97 9.61
C ASP A 30 -10.26 -15.66 10.17
N LEU A 31 -11.09 -14.97 9.37
CA LEU A 31 -11.73 -13.72 9.72
C LEU A 31 -12.60 -13.83 10.99
N ARG A 32 -13.25 -14.97 11.20
CA ARG A 32 -14.13 -15.18 12.37
C ARG A 32 -13.30 -15.31 13.64
N SER A 33 -12.24 -16.10 13.59
CA SER A 33 -11.29 -16.22 14.70
C SER A 33 -10.60 -14.88 15.00
N LEU A 34 -10.21 -14.14 13.96
CA LEU A 34 -9.57 -12.83 14.11
C LEU A 34 -10.52 -11.78 14.71
N ALA A 35 -11.78 -11.77 14.28
CA ALA A 35 -12.83 -10.91 14.86
C ALA A 35 -13.05 -11.21 16.34
N ARG A 36 -13.19 -12.49 16.70
CA ARG A 36 -13.33 -12.93 18.09
C ARG A 36 -12.14 -12.52 18.96
N ARG A 37 -10.91 -12.68 18.45
CA ARG A 37 -9.68 -12.30 19.18
C ARG A 37 -9.53 -10.80 19.36
N SER A 38 -9.85 -10.02 18.33
CA SER A 38 -9.69 -8.56 18.35
C SER A 38 -10.86 -7.81 18.99
N GLY A 39 -11.98 -8.48 19.25
CA GLY A 39 -13.20 -7.83 19.77
C GLY A 39 -13.93 -6.97 18.73
N TYR A 40 -13.56 -7.06 17.45
CA TYR A 40 -14.30 -6.48 16.35
C TYR A 40 -15.37 -7.42 15.83
N THR A 41 -16.36 -6.88 15.12
CA THR A 41 -17.27 -7.71 14.31
C THR A 41 -16.56 -8.20 13.05
N GLU A 42 -16.97 -9.34 12.51
CA GLU A 42 -16.43 -9.82 11.22
C GLU A 42 -16.61 -8.80 10.09
N SER A 43 -17.72 -8.05 10.10
CA SER A 43 -17.98 -6.99 9.13
C SER A 43 -16.95 -5.85 9.22
N SER A 44 -16.60 -5.44 10.44
CA SER A 44 -15.56 -4.43 10.69
C SER A 44 -14.19 -4.93 10.22
N VAL A 45 -13.81 -6.16 10.56
CA VAL A 45 -12.54 -6.76 10.10
C VAL A 45 -12.49 -6.82 8.58
N ARG A 46 -13.56 -7.27 7.93
CA ARG A 46 -13.66 -7.32 6.46
C ARG A 46 -13.55 -5.93 5.84
N THR A 47 -14.14 -4.92 6.47
CA THR A 47 -14.01 -3.53 6.04
C THR A 47 -12.56 -3.07 6.15
N TYR A 48 -11.86 -3.35 7.25
CA TYR A 48 -10.44 -3.00 7.38
C TYR A 48 -9.57 -3.72 6.36
N PHE A 49 -9.83 -4.99 6.09
CA PHE A 49 -9.10 -5.76 5.08
C PHE A 49 -9.26 -5.08 3.73
N THR A 50 -10.50 -4.95 3.25
CA THR A 50 -10.78 -4.42 1.90
C THR A 50 -10.49 -2.92 1.73
N LYS A 51 -10.56 -2.13 2.80
CA LYS A 51 -10.44 -0.66 2.72
C LYS A 51 -9.15 -0.11 3.31
N ARG A 52 -8.33 -0.88 4.02
CA ARG A 52 -7.16 -0.32 4.72
C ARG A 52 -5.92 -1.17 4.60
N LEU A 53 -6.08 -2.50 4.60
CA LEU A 53 -4.97 -3.42 4.76
C LEU A 53 -4.65 -4.21 3.49
N GLU A 54 -5.59 -4.33 2.55
CA GLU A 54 -5.43 -5.06 1.29
C GLU A 54 -4.36 -4.42 0.41
N GLY A 55 -3.43 -5.25 -0.06
CA GLY A 55 -2.25 -4.84 -0.83
C GLY A 55 -1.10 -4.31 0.03
N VAL A 56 -1.29 -4.18 1.35
CA VAL A 56 -0.29 -3.59 2.26
C VAL A 56 0.15 -4.58 3.33
N LEU A 57 -0.81 -5.13 4.09
CA LEU A 57 -0.55 -6.13 5.13
C LEU A 57 -1.30 -7.44 4.89
N VAL A 58 -2.37 -7.41 4.09
CA VAL A 58 -3.12 -8.61 3.71
C VAL A 58 -3.34 -8.67 2.21
N PHE A 59 -3.47 -9.87 1.67
CA PHE A 59 -3.75 -10.13 0.25
C PHE A 59 -4.54 -11.42 0.11
N ARG A 60 -5.13 -11.66 -1.07
CA ARG A 60 -5.74 -12.96 -1.41
C ARG A 60 -4.74 -13.80 -2.18
N ASP A 61 -4.60 -15.06 -1.81
CA ASP A 61 -3.84 -16.05 -2.59
C ASP A 61 -4.65 -16.56 -3.79
N GLU A 62 -4.07 -17.51 -4.53
CA GLU A 62 -4.67 -18.12 -5.73
C GLU A 62 -6.00 -18.83 -5.42
N ASP A 63 -6.14 -19.35 -4.20
CA ASP A 63 -7.37 -19.98 -3.70
C ASP A 63 -8.39 -18.96 -3.15
N GLY A 64 -8.08 -17.66 -3.25
CA GLY A 64 -8.92 -16.56 -2.76
C GLY A 64 -8.93 -16.40 -1.24
N GLN A 65 -8.02 -17.07 -0.52
CA GLN A 65 -7.92 -17.01 0.93
C GLN A 65 -7.09 -15.81 1.37
N TRP A 66 -7.48 -15.19 2.49
CA TRP A 66 -6.71 -14.07 3.04
C TRP A 66 -5.41 -14.55 3.66
N ARG A 67 -4.30 -13.91 3.30
CA ARG A 67 -2.97 -14.12 3.85
C ARG A 67 -2.41 -12.81 4.40
N ALA A 68 -1.57 -12.89 5.42
CA ALA A 68 -0.80 -11.76 5.93
C ALA A 68 0.61 -11.76 5.35
N ARG A 69 1.14 -10.57 5.05
CA ARG A 69 2.56 -10.37 4.68
C ARG A 69 3.00 -8.98 5.11
N GLY A 70 4.17 -8.88 5.74
CA GLY A 70 4.74 -7.64 6.28
C GLY A 70 4.22 -7.24 7.65
N ALA A 71 3.27 -7.97 8.24
CA ALA A 71 2.73 -7.70 9.58
C ALA A 71 3.79 -7.87 10.69
N LEU A 72 4.73 -8.81 10.55
CA LEU A 72 5.85 -9.02 11.47
C LEU A 72 6.81 -7.83 11.52
N ARG A 73 6.91 -7.04 10.44
CA ARG A 73 7.79 -5.86 10.35
C ARG A 73 7.04 -4.54 10.52
N CYS A 74 5.70 -4.59 10.56
CA CYS A 74 4.84 -3.43 10.76
C CYS A 74 4.93 -2.95 12.21
N SER A 75 5.32 -1.69 12.41
CA SER A 75 5.29 -1.06 13.74
C SER A 75 3.85 -0.71 14.12
N GLU A 76 3.61 -0.53 15.43
CA GLU A 76 2.30 -0.17 15.93
C GLU A 76 1.84 1.20 15.42
N GLU A 77 2.75 2.18 15.37
CA GLU A 77 2.50 3.50 14.78
C GLU A 77 2.12 3.41 13.29
N GLU A 78 2.81 2.56 12.53
CA GLU A 78 2.54 2.38 11.11
C GLU A 78 1.18 1.70 10.90
N PHE A 79 0.85 0.73 11.75
CA PHE A 79 -0.47 0.12 11.78
C PHE A 79 -1.56 1.12 12.17
N ALA A 80 -1.32 1.98 13.17
CA ALA A 80 -2.25 3.02 13.59
C ALA A 80 -2.56 3.98 12.44
N ARG A 81 -1.52 4.43 11.72
CA ARG A 81 -1.66 5.28 10.53
C ARG A 81 -2.48 4.59 9.43
N ARG A 82 -2.23 3.31 9.15
CA ARG A 82 -3.00 2.56 8.15
C ARG A 82 -4.46 2.38 8.57
N MET A 83 -4.68 2.16 9.86
CA MET A 83 -6.01 2.01 10.43
C MET A 83 -6.76 3.34 10.52
N SER A 84 -6.12 4.51 10.54
CA SER A 84 -6.81 5.81 10.55
C SER A 84 -7.08 6.35 9.15
N GLN A 85 -6.26 5.99 8.17
CA GLN A 85 -6.44 6.44 6.78
C GLN A 85 -7.65 5.76 6.11
N LYS A 86 -8.46 6.54 5.38
CA LYS A 86 -9.42 5.98 4.40
C LYS A 86 -8.61 5.47 3.20
N ALA A 87 -8.99 4.31 2.66
CA ALA A 87 -8.41 3.58 1.53
C ALA A 87 -7.92 4.39 0.32
N GLY A 88 -8.38 5.63 0.15
CA GLY A 88 -8.10 6.45 -1.03
C GLY A 88 -6.61 6.76 -1.18
N ALA A 89 -5.97 7.33 -0.15
CA ALA A 89 -4.70 8.02 -0.37
C ALA A 89 -3.49 7.09 -0.63
N ALA A 90 -3.39 5.94 0.05
CA ALA A 90 -2.22 5.07 -0.05
C ALA A 90 -2.24 4.13 -1.28
N ASN A 91 -3.44 3.73 -1.73
CA ASN A 91 -3.61 2.86 -2.90
C ASN A 91 -3.85 3.64 -4.20
N ASP A 92 -4.28 4.92 -4.16
CA ASP A 92 -4.39 5.73 -5.38
C ASP A 92 -3.04 5.86 -6.10
N VAL A 93 -1.94 5.90 -5.36
CA VAL A 93 -0.56 5.92 -5.91
C VAL A 93 -0.19 4.62 -6.62
N LEU A 94 -0.92 3.53 -6.44
CA LEU A 94 -0.68 2.26 -7.15
C LEU A 94 -1.81 1.90 -8.14
N ARG A 95 -2.86 2.73 -8.22
CA ARG A 95 -4.01 2.48 -9.12
C ARG A 95 -3.73 2.83 -10.56
N THR A 96 -2.82 3.77 -10.81
CA THR A 96 -2.38 4.11 -12.15
C THR A 96 -1.02 3.53 -12.40
N GLU A 97 -0.80 3.07 -13.63
CA GLU A 97 0.50 2.56 -14.07
C GLU A 97 1.61 3.60 -13.82
N GLU A 98 1.31 4.87 -14.04
CA GLU A 98 2.24 5.98 -13.82
C GLU A 98 2.68 6.13 -12.36
N ALA A 99 1.74 6.07 -11.43
CA ALA A 99 2.05 6.22 -10.02
C ALA A 99 2.76 4.97 -9.46
N TRP A 100 2.42 3.78 -9.96
CA TRP A 100 3.18 2.55 -9.70
C TRP A 100 4.63 2.66 -10.21
N ARG A 101 4.83 3.11 -11.46
CA ARG A 101 6.16 3.34 -12.05
C ARG A 101 6.99 4.32 -11.22
N ALA A 102 6.37 5.38 -10.70
CA ALA A 102 7.04 6.36 -9.83
C ALA A 102 7.51 5.74 -8.49
N VAL A 103 6.70 4.87 -7.89
CA VAL A 103 7.09 4.15 -6.66
C VAL A 103 8.23 3.17 -6.93
N VAL A 104 8.15 2.40 -8.02
CA VAL A 104 9.20 1.46 -8.44
C VAL A 104 10.52 2.20 -8.66
N ARG A 105 10.50 3.33 -9.39
CA ARG A 105 11.69 4.17 -9.62
C ARG A 105 12.31 4.66 -8.31
N LYS A 106 11.49 5.13 -7.36
CA LYS A 106 11.95 5.60 -6.05
C LYS A 106 12.62 4.47 -5.25
N LEU A 107 12.04 3.28 -5.28
CA LEU A 107 12.59 2.10 -4.59
C LEU A 107 13.92 1.66 -5.20
N LEU A 108 14.02 1.64 -6.53
CA LEU A 108 15.25 1.27 -7.24
C LEU A 108 16.36 2.31 -7.04
N TYR A 109 16.02 3.60 -7.04
CA TYR A 109 16.97 4.68 -6.71
C TYR A 109 17.48 4.60 -5.27
N GLU A 110 16.60 4.38 -4.29
CA GLU A 110 17.02 4.13 -2.90
C GLU A 110 17.84 2.84 -2.78
N GLY A 111 17.52 1.83 -3.59
CA GLY A 111 18.28 0.60 -3.74
C GLY A 111 19.74 0.86 -4.13
N GLN A 112 19.91 1.61 -5.23
CA GLN A 112 21.21 2.00 -5.77
C GLN A 112 22.00 2.90 -4.79
N ARG A 113 21.34 3.88 -4.17
CA ARG A 113 21.95 4.78 -3.17
C ARG A 113 22.47 4.03 -1.94
N ARG A 114 21.85 2.90 -1.59
CA ARG A 114 22.22 2.04 -0.45
C ARG A 114 23.09 0.85 -0.84
N HIS A 115 23.61 0.83 -2.08
CA HIS A 115 24.47 -0.23 -2.61
C HIS A 115 23.84 -1.63 -2.61
N TYR A 116 22.52 -1.74 -2.74
CA TYR A 116 21.91 -3.02 -3.05
C TYR A 116 22.31 -3.43 -4.47
N HIS A 117 22.75 -4.68 -4.62
CA HIS A 117 23.03 -5.25 -5.94
C HIS A 117 21.70 -5.51 -6.65
N LEU A 118 21.31 -4.59 -7.51
CA LEU A 118 20.22 -4.80 -8.46
C LEU A 118 20.67 -5.81 -9.51
N SER A 119 19.80 -6.76 -9.82
CA SER A 119 19.97 -7.67 -10.95
C SER A 119 19.93 -6.90 -12.28
N ARG A 120 20.41 -7.54 -13.34
CA ARG A 120 20.39 -6.96 -14.69
C ARG A 120 18.97 -6.60 -15.15
N GLU A 121 18.00 -7.46 -14.86
CA GLU A 121 16.59 -7.27 -15.20
C GLU A 121 15.99 -6.06 -14.46
N GLU A 122 16.35 -5.87 -13.19
CA GLU A 122 15.92 -4.70 -12.41
C GLU A 122 16.53 -3.40 -12.94
N LEU A 123 17.79 -3.43 -13.39
CA LEU A 123 18.47 -2.28 -13.99
C LEU A 123 17.85 -1.91 -15.35
N GLU A 124 17.55 -2.90 -16.19
CA GLU A 124 16.87 -2.70 -17.48
C GLU A 124 15.47 -2.08 -17.29
N LEU A 125 14.75 -2.52 -16.25
CA LEU A 125 13.47 -1.91 -15.88
C LEU A 125 13.64 -0.43 -15.44
N VAL A 126 14.69 -0.08 -14.69
CA VAL A 126 14.96 1.35 -14.35
C VAL A 126 15.14 2.19 -15.60
N GLU A 127 15.91 1.69 -16.57
CA GLU A 127 16.27 2.41 -17.78
C GLU A 127 15.04 2.64 -18.67
N GLU A 128 14.25 1.59 -18.92
CA GLU A 128 13.01 1.68 -19.71
C GLU A 128 11.99 2.65 -19.06
N LEU A 129 11.88 2.60 -17.72
CA LEU A 129 11.02 3.51 -16.98
C LEU A 129 11.50 4.97 -17.04
N THR A 130 12.79 5.21 -17.27
CA THR A 130 13.39 6.55 -17.30
C THR A 130 13.34 7.17 -18.69
N GLU A 131 13.52 6.38 -19.75
CA GLU A 131 13.50 6.85 -21.14
C GLU A 131 12.09 7.27 -21.60
N ARG A 132 11.06 6.47 -21.29
CA ARG A 132 9.67 6.79 -21.68
C ARG A 132 9.12 8.08 -21.07
N ASP A 133 9.68 8.51 -19.95
CA ASP A 133 9.30 9.77 -19.28
C ASP A 133 9.98 10.98 -19.94
N ARG A 134 11.15 10.78 -20.57
CA ARG A 134 11.83 11.82 -21.35
C ARG A 134 11.17 12.05 -22.70
N GLU A 135 10.56 11.02 -23.28
CA GLU A 135 9.83 11.09 -24.55
C GLU A 135 8.42 11.69 -24.42
N ARG A 136 7.92 11.86 -23.19
CA ARG A 136 6.63 12.52 -22.96
C ARG A 136 6.78 14.02 -23.26
N PRO A 137 6.00 14.60 -24.19
CA PRO A 137 6.00 16.04 -24.39
C PRO A 137 5.51 16.69 -23.08
N ARG A 138 6.31 17.63 -22.55
CA ARG A 138 5.89 18.45 -21.41
C ARG A 138 4.63 19.21 -21.83
N THR A 139 3.60 19.19 -20.99
CA THR A 139 2.27 19.73 -21.26
C THR A 139 2.20 21.26 -21.42
N ASP A 140 3.34 21.93 -21.64
CA ASP A 140 3.42 23.38 -21.84
C ASP A 140 3.17 23.80 -23.30
N GLU A 141 2.93 22.85 -24.21
CA GLU A 141 2.65 23.12 -25.63
C GLU A 141 1.33 22.50 -26.11
N VAL A 142 0.22 22.77 -25.42
CA VAL A 142 -1.10 22.61 -26.03
C VAL A 142 -1.56 23.99 -26.52
N PRO A 143 -1.50 24.28 -27.84
CA PRO A 143 -2.12 25.50 -28.36
C PRO A 143 -3.62 25.44 -28.06
N ILE A 144 -4.07 26.35 -27.20
CA ILE A 144 -5.48 26.53 -26.86
C ILE A 144 -6.22 26.79 -28.17
N GLN A 145 -7.04 25.84 -28.62
CA GLN A 145 -7.90 26.06 -29.77
C GLN A 145 -8.87 27.23 -29.45
N PRO A 146 -9.03 28.22 -30.34
CA PRO A 146 -9.94 29.32 -30.08
C PRO A 146 -11.38 28.78 -30.05
N THR A 147 -12.05 29.01 -28.92
CA THR A 147 -13.43 28.61 -28.66
C THR A 147 -14.39 29.21 -29.68
N LEU A 148 -15.10 28.35 -30.42
CA LEU A 148 -16.21 28.70 -31.29
C LEU A 148 -17.45 29.06 -30.45
N PHE A 149 -17.51 30.29 -29.95
CA PHE A 149 -18.77 30.91 -29.56
C PHE A 149 -18.80 32.34 -30.11
N LYS A 150 -19.54 32.54 -31.20
CA LYS A 150 -20.03 33.86 -31.63
C LYS A 150 -21.35 34.13 -30.88
N GLY A 151 -21.49 35.37 -30.40
CA GLY A 151 -22.73 35.90 -29.84
C GLY A 151 -23.77 36.25 -30.89
#